data_AF-A0A353VY04-F1
#
_entry.id   AF-A0A353VY04-F1
#
_cell.length_a   1.000
_cell.length_b   1.000
_cell.length_c   1.000
_cell.angle_alpha   90.00
_cell.angle_beta   90.00
_cell.angle_gamma   90.00
#
_symmetry.space_group_name_H-M   'P 1'
#
loop_
_entity.id
_entity.type
_entity.pdbx_description
1 polymer ?
#
loop_
_entity_poly.entity_id
_entity_poly.type
_entity_poly.pdbx_seq_one_letter_code
_entity_poly.pdbx_strand_id
1 'polypeptide(L)'
;TLPQLAFSHSQRSLLPTKATKKKWYNNINYHYSSRFTNNIKNYYESEAYAPTDSTIGYRWITNENDDPLQQTFSDYIFSHTSGLNMSSKIFKYFNVSPNISLRSDWVNRTFSGSVDSTSGQINKNEVKGFNSRTTGSFNINMNTQVYGLFPVKIGKMQAIRHVISPSIGYSYRPDFSKEVFGKNPGYYQMIKQDNGEVVYFDRFSGTLAGGTPRGENQSMNFSMNNVFQAKIVDGDKEKKQDLFSWRMSTGRNFVADEFQWNNINSSIRANMNRKLNLDFSMT
;
A
#
# COMPACT_ATOMS: atom_id res chain seq x y z
N THR A 1 28.51 0.55 18.06
CA THR A 1 27.35 -0.35 17.92
C THR A 1 26.93 -0.38 16.47
N LEU A 2 26.54 -1.53 15.93
CA LEU A 2 26.22 -1.65 14.51
C LEU A 2 24.83 -1.05 14.27
N PRO A 3 24.70 0.11 13.58
CA PRO A 3 23.48 0.90 13.60
C PRO A 3 22.39 0.31 12.69
N GLN A 4 22.79 -0.25 11.53
CA GLN A 4 21.86 -0.75 10.53
C GLN A 4 22.54 -1.80 9.62
N LEU A 5 21.82 -2.86 9.26
CA LEU A 5 22.17 -3.76 8.16
C LEU A 5 21.02 -3.77 7.15
N ALA A 6 21.36 -3.80 5.86
CA ALA A 6 20.39 -3.96 4.80
C ALA A 6 20.83 -5.09 3.86
N PHE A 7 19.89 -5.98 3.56
CA PHE A 7 20.02 -7.01 2.56
C PHE A 7 18.94 -6.81 1.52
N SER A 8 19.30 -6.91 0.25
CA SER A 8 18.35 -6.86 -0.85
C SER A 8 18.65 -7.96 -1.84
N HIS A 9 17.66 -8.82 -2.06
CA HIS A 9 17.62 -9.72 -3.19
C HIS A 9 16.79 -9.07 -4.30
N SER A 10 17.47 -8.73 -5.41
CA SER A 10 16.82 -8.16 -6.58
C SER A 10 15.79 -9.13 -7.17
N GLN A 11 14.86 -8.58 -7.94
CA GLN A 11 13.79 -9.35 -8.54
C GLN A 11 14.35 -10.48 -9.41
N ARG A 12 13.89 -11.71 -9.16
CA ARG A 12 14.22 -12.90 -9.96
C ARG A 12 12.98 -13.68 -10.33
N SER A 13 13.00 -14.34 -11.47
CA SER A 13 11.96 -15.31 -11.84
C SER A 13 11.92 -16.43 -10.80
N LEU A 14 10.72 -16.74 -10.32
CA LEU A 14 10.48 -17.82 -9.36
C LEU A 14 10.74 -19.19 -10.01
N LEU A 15 10.39 -19.32 -11.29
CA LEU A 15 10.56 -20.53 -12.09
C LEU A 15 11.33 -20.17 -13.38
N PRO A 16 12.66 -19.99 -13.30
CA PRO A 16 13.45 -19.60 -14.45
C PRO A 16 13.50 -20.73 -15.48
N THR A 17 13.49 -20.37 -16.77
CA THR A 17 13.65 -21.33 -17.86
C THR A 17 14.56 -20.78 -18.95
N LYS A 18 15.35 -21.66 -19.57
CA LYS A 18 16.13 -21.39 -20.78
C LYS A 18 15.34 -21.64 -22.07
N ALA A 19 14.11 -22.16 -21.98
CA ALA A 19 13.30 -22.46 -23.15
C ALA A 19 12.89 -21.18 -23.90
N THR A 20 12.91 -21.24 -25.23
CA THR A 20 12.52 -20.13 -26.12
C THR A 20 11.05 -19.78 -25.98
N LYS A 21 10.18 -20.78 -25.76
CA LYS A 21 8.75 -20.59 -25.50
C LYS A 21 8.47 -20.62 -23.99
N LYS A 22 8.43 -19.45 -23.38
CA LYS A 22 8.09 -19.31 -21.95
C LYS A 22 6.57 -19.46 -21.75
N LYS A 23 6.17 -20.24 -20.76
CA LYS A 23 4.79 -20.27 -20.26
C LYS A 23 4.54 -19.12 -19.29
N TRP A 24 3.27 -18.82 -19.00
CA TRP A 24 2.87 -17.67 -18.18
C TRP A 24 3.51 -17.68 -16.78
N TYR A 25 3.63 -18.84 -16.14
CA TYR A 25 4.18 -18.98 -14.79
C TYR A 25 5.70 -18.70 -14.70
N ASN A 26 6.42 -18.76 -15.83
CA ASN A 26 7.84 -18.40 -15.87
C ASN A 26 8.06 -16.88 -15.74
N ASN A 27 6.99 -16.08 -15.88
CA ASN A 27 7.00 -14.63 -15.69
C ASN A 27 6.65 -14.22 -14.26
N ILE A 28 6.40 -15.18 -13.35
CA ILE A 28 6.25 -14.90 -11.93
C ILE A 28 7.64 -14.59 -11.40
N ASN A 29 7.80 -13.41 -10.82
CA ASN A 29 9.02 -12.99 -10.17
C ASN A 29 8.78 -12.79 -8.68
N TYR A 30 9.82 -13.06 -7.89
CA TYR A 30 9.85 -12.73 -6.48
C TYR A 30 10.94 -11.69 -6.21
N HIS A 31 10.72 -10.89 -5.19
CA HIS A 31 11.75 -10.04 -4.61
C HIS A 31 11.71 -10.13 -3.09
N TYR A 32 12.83 -9.87 -2.46
CA TYR A 32 12.95 -9.90 -1.02
C TYR A 32 14.00 -8.90 -0.54
N SER A 33 13.67 -8.10 0.46
CA SER A 33 14.62 -7.25 1.16
C SER A 33 14.43 -7.39 2.65
N SER A 34 15.52 -7.20 3.40
CA SER A 34 15.54 -7.21 4.85
C SER A 34 16.34 -6.02 5.34
N ARG A 35 15.85 -5.33 6.37
CA ARG A 35 16.57 -4.25 7.03
C ARG A 35 16.55 -4.50 8.53
N PHE A 36 17.72 -4.65 9.11
CA PHE A 36 17.92 -4.60 10.54
C PHE A 36 18.22 -3.18 10.96
N THR A 37 17.57 -2.69 12.00
CA THR A 37 17.85 -1.38 12.61
C THR A 37 17.94 -1.56 14.11
N ASN A 38 19.05 -1.08 14.68
CA ASN A 38 19.29 -1.08 16.11
C ASN A 38 19.27 0.36 16.63
N ASN A 39 18.36 0.66 17.54
CA ASN A 39 18.19 1.97 18.13
C ASN A 39 18.62 1.93 19.59
N ILE A 40 19.70 2.64 19.90
CA ILE A 40 20.21 2.78 21.26
C ILE A 40 20.05 4.24 21.65
N LYS A 41 19.32 4.47 22.75
CA LYS A 41 19.09 5.79 23.32
C LYS A 41 19.69 5.85 24.71
N ASN A 42 20.52 6.85 24.95
CA ASN A 42 21.01 7.19 26.27
C ASN A 42 20.20 8.40 26.77
N TYR A 43 19.67 8.32 27.98
CA TYR A 43 18.89 9.40 28.58
C TYR A 43 19.11 9.47 30.10
N TYR A 44 18.77 10.62 30.67
CA TYR A 44 18.69 10.84 32.10
C TYR A 44 17.21 11.02 32.46
N GLU A 45 16.80 10.49 33.61
CA GLU A 45 15.43 10.56 34.09
C GLU A 45 15.40 11.40 35.37
N SER A 46 14.38 12.25 35.50
CA SER A 46 14.17 13.08 36.67
C SER A 46 13.07 12.50 37.55
N GLU A 47 13.27 12.51 38.85
CA GLU A 47 12.23 12.19 39.84
C GLU A 47 11.67 13.46 40.48
N ALA A 48 10.38 13.40 40.83
CA ALA A 48 9.76 14.44 41.64
C ALA A 48 10.17 14.25 43.10
N TYR A 49 10.63 15.32 43.74
CA TYR A 49 10.97 15.35 45.15
C TYR A 49 10.23 16.50 45.82
N ALA A 50 9.76 16.28 47.05
CA ALA A 50 9.11 17.30 47.86
C ALA A 50 10.10 17.83 48.90
N PRO A 51 10.81 18.95 48.65
CA PRO A 51 11.68 19.57 49.67
C PRO A 51 10.90 20.14 50.86
N THR A 52 9.60 20.42 50.70
CA THR A 52 8.67 20.85 51.75
C THR A 52 7.25 20.35 51.42
N ASP A 53 6.36 20.27 52.42
CA ASP A 53 4.98 19.74 52.28
C ASP A 53 4.12 20.43 51.21
N SER A 54 4.53 21.61 50.72
CA SER A 54 3.79 22.41 49.74
C SER A 54 4.51 22.68 48.42
N THR A 55 5.74 22.18 48.22
CA THR A 55 6.53 22.47 47.00
C THR A 55 7.05 21.17 46.38
N ILE A 56 6.78 20.98 45.09
CA ILE A 56 7.32 19.86 44.30
C ILE A 56 8.46 20.40 43.44
N GLY A 57 9.67 19.86 43.65
CA GLY A 57 10.83 20.07 42.78
C GLY A 57 11.12 18.83 41.94
N TYR A 58 11.95 18.98 40.91
CA TYR A 58 12.44 17.87 40.10
C TYR A 58 13.95 17.81 40.20
N ARG A 59 14.50 16.60 40.40
CA ARG A 59 15.95 16.35 40.38
C ARG A 59 16.26 15.15 39.50
N TRP A 60 17.47 15.07 38.95
CA TRP A 60 17.92 13.87 38.25
C TRP A 60 17.99 12.70 39.22
N ILE A 61 17.58 11.52 38.77
CA ILE A 61 17.85 10.28 39.49
C ILE A 61 19.37 10.11 39.52
N THR A 62 19.94 9.91 40.69
CA THR A 62 21.39 9.76 40.88
C THR A 62 21.78 8.30 41.09
N ASN A 63 23.05 7.98 40.84
CA ASN A 63 23.64 6.68 41.20
C ASN A 63 24.13 6.68 42.67
N GLU A 64 24.75 5.59 43.11
CA GLU A 64 25.31 5.46 44.48
C GLU A 64 26.37 6.53 44.83
N ASN A 65 26.92 7.24 43.83
CA ASN A 65 27.93 8.29 43.99
C ASN A 65 27.36 9.72 43.83
N ASP A 66 26.03 9.89 43.86
CA ASP A 66 25.33 11.17 43.64
C ASP A 66 25.49 11.82 42.25
N ASP A 67 25.99 11.09 41.25
CA ASP A 67 26.04 11.54 39.86
C ASP A 67 24.72 11.22 39.13
N PRO A 68 24.26 12.06 38.18
CA PRO A 68 23.09 11.75 37.36
C PRO A 68 23.20 10.37 36.68
N LEU A 69 22.22 9.50 36.93
CA LEU A 69 22.18 8.14 36.41
C LEU A 69 21.83 8.16 34.92
N GLN A 70 22.80 7.80 34.08
CA GLN A 70 22.57 7.59 32.66
C GLN A 70 21.90 6.22 32.44
N GLN A 71 20.67 6.24 31.93
CA GLN A 71 19.97 5.04 31.50
C GLN A 71 20.18 4.80 30.00
N THR A 72 20.24 3.52 29.61
CA THR A 72 20.38 3.10 28.21
C THR A 72 19.19 2.24 27.81
N PHE A 73 18.45 2.68 26.79
CA PHE A 73 17.36 1.94 26.18
C PHE A 73 17.78 1.41 24.80
N SER A 74 17.53 0.13 24.55
CA SER A 74 17.89 -0.56 23.31
C SER A 74 16.68 -1.26 22.71
N ASP A 75 16.36 -0.91 21.46
CA ASP A 75 15.24 -1.45 20.68
C ASP A 75 15.76 -1.85 19.30
N TYR A 76 15.34 -3.00 18.80
CA TYR A 76 15.74 -3.45 17.47
C TYR A 76 14.57 -3.98 16.66
N ILE A 77 14.68 -3.82 15.35
CA ILE A 77 13.72 -4.32 14.38
C ILE A 77 14.43 -5.00 13.21
N PHE A 78 13.86 -6.12 12.77
CA PHE A 78 14.11 -6.67 11.44
C PHE A 78 12.85 -6.48 10.58
N SER A 79 12.93 -5.60 9.59
CA SER A 79 11.85 -5.38 8.62
C SER A 79 12.15 -6.14 7.33
N HIS A 80 11.32 -7.14 7.06
CA HIS A 80 11.37 -7.95 5.84
C HIS A 80 10.27 -7.49 4.89
N THR A 81 10.62 -7.20 3.64
CA THR A 81 9.65 -6.93 2.57
C THR A 81 9.82 -7.98 1.49
N SER A 82 8.75 -8.69 1.17
CA SER A 82 8.72 -9.65 0.08
C SER A 82 7.56 -9.37 -0.84
N GLY A 83 7.67 -9.84 -2.08
CA GLY A 83 6.56 -9.74 -2.99
C GLY A 83 6.69 -10.71 -4.15
N LEU A 84 5.54 -11.03 -4.72
CA LEU A 84 5.39 -11.82 -5.92
C LEU A 84 4.65 -10.98 -6.94
N ASN A 85 5.27 -10.76 -8.09
CA ASN A 85 4.63 -10.08 -9.20
C ASN A 85 4.68 -10.93 -10.46
N MET A 86 3.74 -10.72 -11.35
CA MET A 86 3.75 -11.33 -12.67
C MET A 86 3.28 -10.31 -13.69
N SER A 87 3.78 -10.42 -14.92
CA SER A 87 3.20 -9.75 -16.07
C SER A 87 3.17 -10.73 -17.23
N SER A 88 1.97 -11.11 -17.67
CA SER A 88 1.83 -12.06 -18.76
C SER A 88 0.56 -11.82 -19.57
N LYS A 89 0.66 -12.14 -20.85
CA LYS A 89 -0.46 -12.09 -21.78
C LYS A 89 -1.21 -13.42 -21.74
N ILE A 90 -2.40 -13.42 -21.15
CA ILE A 90 -3.30 -14.56 -21.06
C ILE A 90 -4.23 -14.54 -22.29
N PHE A 91 -4.48 -15.71 -22.88
CA PHE A 91 -5.29 -15.89 -24.10
C PHE A 91 -4.89 -14.99 -25.29
N LYS A 92 -3.65 -14.46 -25.34
CA LYS A 92 -3.13 -13.53 -26.37
C LYS A 92 -3.75 -12.12 -26.38
N TYR A 93 -4.82 -11.88 -25.64
CA TYR A 93 -5.55 -10.59 -25.67
C TYR A 93 -5.45 -9.80 -24.37
N PHE A 94 -5.34 -10.48 -23.23
CA PHE A 94 -5.39 -9.84 -21.92
C PHE A 94 -4.02 -9.82 -21.29
N ASN A 95 -3.49 -8.63 -21.03
CA ASN A 95 -2.31 -8.50 -20.19
C ASN A 95 -2.77 -8.50 -18.73
N VAL A 96 -2.32 -9.49 -17.97
CA VAL A 96 -2.70 -9.68 -16.56
C VAL A 96 -1.45 -9.54 -15.70
N SER A 97 -1.56 -8.73 -14.66
CA SER A 97 -0.46 -8.36 -13.78
C SER A 97 -0.87 -8.41 -12.31
N PRO A 98 -0.86 -9.61 -11.69
CA PRO A 98 -1.05 -9.73 -10.24
C PRO A 98 0.24 -9.33 -9.50
N ASN A 99 0.06 -8.79 -8.30
CA ASN A 99 1.09 -8.37 -7.38
C ASN A 99 0.66 -8.64 -5.94
N ILE A 100 1.43 -9.46 -5.23
CA ILE A 100 1.32 -9.67 -3.78
C ILE A 100 2.49 -8.94 -3.13
N SER A 101 2.21 -8.11 -2.14
CA SER A 101 3.23 -7.48 -1.29
C SER A 101 3.05 -7.96 0.14
N LEU A 102 4.11 -8.42 0.79
CA LEU A 102 4.13 -8.82 2.19
C LEU A 102 5.21 -8.03 2.93
N ARG A 103 4.91 -7.63 4.15
CA ARG A 103 5.85 -6.99 5.07
C ARG A 103 5.80 -7.70 6.41
N SER A 104 6.93 -8.27 6.84
CA SER A 104 7.08 -8.91 8.14
C SER A 104 8.05 -8.09 9.00
N ASP A 105 7.55 -7.47 10.07
CA ASP A 105 8.35 -6.72 11.03
C ASP A 105 8.55 -7.57 12.28
N TRP A 106 9.80 -7.80 12.66
CA TRP A 106 10.17 -8.54 13.87
C TRP A 106 10.76 -7.59 14.89
N VAL A 107 10.17 -7.55 16.07
CA VAL A 107 10.51 -6.62 17.14
C VAL A 107 10.89 -7.38 18.41
N ASN A 108 11.68 -6.74 19.26
CA ASN A 108 12.13 -7.30 20.53
C ASN A 108 11.25 -6.93 21.74
N ARG A 109 10.19 -6.16 21.50
CA ARG A 109 9.18 -5.78 22.48
C ARG A 109 7.85 -5.50 21.80
N THR A 110 6.79 -5.65 22.56
CA THR A 110 5.43 -5.23 22.19
C THR A 110 4.78 -4.58 23.40
N PHE A 111 3.53 -4.20 23.28
CA PHE A 111 2.75 -3.69 24.39
C PHE A 111 1.52 -4.54 24.63
N SER A 112 1.08 -4.60 25.88
CA SER A 112 -0.25 -5.05 26.27
C SER A 112 -1.04 -3.89 26.84
N GLY A 113 -2.35 -3.91 26.60
CA GLY A 113 -3.26 -2.96 27.22
C GLY A 113 -3.92 -3.60 28.45
N SER A 114 -4.03 -2.83 29.52
CA SER A 114 -4.80 -3.17 30.72
C SER A 114 -5.69 -1.99 31.09
N VAL A 115 -6.93 -2.25 31.50
CA VAL A 115 -7.82 -1.20 32.00
C VAL A 115 -7.46 -0.91 33.45
N ASP A 116 -7.24 0.35 33.76
CA ASP A 116 -7.19 0.81 35.14
C ASP A 116 -8.62 0.93 35.67
N SER A 117 -8.95 0.14 36.69
CA SER A 117 -10.29 0.09 37.29
C SER A 117 -10.68 1.39 38.02
N THR A 118 -9.72 2.27 38.31
CA THR A 118 -9.98 3.53 39.03
C THR A 118 -10.20 4.71 38.08
N SER A 119 -9.45 4.75 36.97
CA SER A 119 -9.49 5.86 36.01
C SER A 119 -10.24 5.54 34.70
N GLY A 120 -10.54 4.25 34.45
CA GLY A 120 -11.10 3.77 33.18
C GLY A 120 -10.15 3.89 31.99
N GLN A 121 -8.90 4.30 32.21
CA GLN A 121 -7.92 4.50 31.14
C GLN A 121 -7.23 3.19 30.75
N ILE A 122 -6.83 3.08 29.50
CA ILE A 122 -6.06 1.94 29.00
C ILE A 122 -4.57 2.21 29.26
N ASN A 123 -4.04 1.56 30.29
CA ASN A 123 -2.63 1.55 30.58
C ASN A 123 -1.88 0.68 29.58
N LYS A 124 -0.72 1.19 29.14
CA LYS A 124 0.16 0.56 28.16
C LYS A 124 1.35 -0.05 28.88
N ASN A 125 1.39 -1.37 28.97
CA ASN A 125 2.48 -2.10 29.62
C ASN A 125 3.45 -2.65 28.57
N GLU A 126 4.75 -2.39 28.74
CA GLU A 126 5.77 -2.95 27.85
C GLU A 126 5.96 -4.44 28.12
N VAL A 127 5.85 -5.24 27.07
CA VAL A 127 6.11 -6.69 27.08
C VAL A 127 7.37 -6.95 26.28
N LYS A 128 8.48 -7.19 26.98
CA LYS A 128 9.77 -7.54 26.36
C LYS A 128 9.71 -8.96 25.81
N GLY A 129 10.32 -9.18 24.65
CA GLY A 129 10.38 -10.47 23.98
C GLY A 129 10.22 -10.37 22.47
N PHE A 130 10.68 -11.40 21.77
CA PHE A 130 10.54 -11.47 20.33
C PHE A 130 9.07 -11.61 19.92
N ASN A 131 8.62 -10.76 19.01
CA ASN A 131 7.31 -10.87 18.39
C ASN A 131 7.39 -10.45 16.92
N SER A 132 6.49 -10.95 16.08
CA SER A 132 6.47 -10.63 14.67
C SER A 132 5.08 -10.25 14.17
N ARG A 133 5.06 -9.32 13.23
CA ARG A 133 3.85 -8.85 12.56
C ARG A 133 4.04 -8.95 11.06
N THR A 134 3.18 -9.72 10.40
CA THR A 134 3.16 -9.83 8.95
C THR A 134 1.88 -9.22 8.39
N THR A 135 2.05 -8.17 7.58
CA THR A 135 0.97 -7.50 6.85
C THR A 135 1.16 -7.70 5.36
N GLY A 136 0.11 -7.46 4.58
CA GLY A 136 0.20 -7.67 3.15
C GLY A 136 -0.98 -7.10 2.38
N SER A 137 -0.80 -7.03 1.07
CA SER A 137 -1.82 -6.62 0.12
C SER A 137 -1.70 -7.42 -1.17
N PHE A 138 -2.83 -7.55 -1.87
CA PHE A 138 -2.94 -8.17 -3.17
C PHE A 138 -3.52 -7.17 -4.16
N ASN A 139 -2.95 -7.11 -5.35
CA ASN A 139 -3.44 -6.29 -6.45
C ASN A 139 -3.43 -7.13 -7.72
N ILE A 140 -4.43 -7.00 -8.58
CA ILE A 140 -4.45 -7.61 -9.90
C ILE A 140 -4.98 -6.61 -10.91
N ASN A 141 -4.17 -6.35 -11.94
CA ASN A 141 -4.54 -5.48 -13.04
C ASN A 141 -4.68 -6.30 -14.31
N MET A 142 -5.73 -6.05 -15.07
CA MET A 142 -5.94 -6.64 -16.38
C MET A 142 -6.28 -5.54 -17.37
N ASN A 143 -5.65 -5.58 -18.54
CA ASN A 143 -5.94 -4.65 -19.63
C ASN A 143 -5.88 -5.34 -20.98
N THR A 144 -6.53 -4.74 -21.97
CA THR A 144 -6.48 -5.16 -23.36
C THR A 144 -6.53 -3.95 -24.28
N GLN A 145 -6.37 -4.17 -25.57
CA GLN A 145 -6.53 -3.14 -26.60
C GLN A 145 -7.40 -3.69 -27.72
N VAL A 146 -8.47 -2.97 -28.01
CA VAL A 146 -9.41 -3.27 -29.09
C VAL A 146 -9.25 -2.19 -30.16
N TYR A 147 -9.15 -2.61 -31.41
CA TYR A 147 -8.96 -1.73 -32.55
C TYR A 147 -10.21 -1.77 -33.45
N GLY A 148 -10.76 -0.62 -33.76
CA GLY A 148 -11.83 -0.42 -34.72
C GLY A 148 -11.37 0.48 -35.87
N LEU A 149 -11.89 0.22 -37.08
CA LEU A 149 -11.67 1.06 -38.26
C LEU A 149 -13.03 1.34 -38.91
N PHE A 150 -13.42 2.61 -38.94
CA PHE A 150 -14.67 3.07 -39.53
C PHE A 150 -14.37 3.73 -40.87
N PRO A 151 -14.79 3.16 -42.01
CA PRO A 151 -14.50 3.69 -43.35
C PRO A 151 -15.42 4.89 -43.67
N VAL A 152 -15.20 6.00 -42.97
CA VAL A 152 -15.94 7.25 -43.17
C VAL A 152 -15.12 8.16 -44.07
N LYS A 153 -15.57 8.35 -45.31
CA LYS A 153 -14.93 9.23 -46.29
C LYS A 153 -15.53 10.64 -46.21
N ILE A 154 -14.76 11.61 -45.72
CA ILE A 154 -15.14 13.03 -45.67
C ILE A 154 -13.95 13.86 -46.13
N GLY A 155 -14.05 14.46 -47.32
CA GLY A 155 -12.95 15.22 -47.92
C GLY A 155 -11.68 14.37 -48.08
N LYS A 156 -10.55 14.83 -47.52
CA LYS A 156 -9.28 14.09 -47.51
C LYS A 156 -9.23 12.95 -46.49
N MET A 157 -10.20 12.84 -45.58
CA MET A 157 -10.27 11.75 -44.61
C MET A 157 -10.89 10.51 -45.24
N GLN A 158 -10.21 9.37 -45.15
CA GLN A 158 -10.69 8.09 -45.69
C GLN A 158 -11.32 7.16 -44.64
N ALA A 159 -10.83 7.23 -43.41
CA ALA A 159 -11.31 6.39 -42.31
C ALA A 159 -11.00 7.01 -40.95
N ILE A 160 -11.78 6.62 -39.95
CA ILE A 160 -11.52 6.91 -38.54
C ILE A 160 -11.08 5.61 -37.87
N ARG A 161 -9.89 5.61 -37.29
CA ARG A 161 -9.40 4.52 -36.43
C ARG A 161 -9.76 4.83 -34.98
N HIS A 162 -10.31 3.85 -34.29
CA HIS A 162 -10.61 3.92 -32.86
C HIS A 162 -9.80 2.87 -32.13
N VAL A 163 -9.10 3.28 -31.08
CA VAL A 163 -8.35 2.39 -30.19
C VAL A 163 -8.99 2.48 -28.81
N ILE A 164 -9.59 1.39 -28.34
CA ILE A 164 -10.16 1.27 -27.00
C ILE A 164 -9.17 0.50 -26.15
N SER A 165 -8.74 1.08 -25.04
CA SER A 165 -7.87 0.43 -24.06
C SER A 165 -8.60 0.34 -22.72
N PRO A 166 -9.46 -0.69 -22.53
CA PRO A 166 -10.10 -0.94 -21.26
C PRO A 166 -9.09 -1.57 -20.28
N SER A 167 -9.21 -1.21 -19.02
CA SER A 167 -8.45 -1.78 -17.93
C SER A 167 -9.29 -1.90 -16.66
N ILE A 168 -9.05 -2.98 -15.94
CA ILE A 168 -9.72 -3.35 -14.70
C ILE A 168 -8.63 -3.64 -13.67
N GLY A 169 -8.73 -3.05 -12.50
CA GLY A 169 -7.81 -3.26 -11.40
C GLY A 169 -8.60 -3.67 -10.16
N TYR A 170 -8.12 -4.66 -9.43
CA TYR A 170 -8.66 -5.03 -8.14
C TYR A 170 -7.56 -4.99 -7.09
N SER A 171 -7.84 -4.38 -5.94
CA SER A 171 -6.92 -4.26 -4.81
C SER A 171 -7.60 -4.73 -3.53
N TYR A 172 -6.87 -5.52 -2.75
CA TYR A 172 -7.32 -6.08 -1.50
C TYR A 172 -6.22 -6.00 -0.44
N ARG A 173 -6.58 -5.49 0.75
CA ARG A 173 -5.79 -5.50 1.95
C ARG A 173 -6.71 -5.92 3.11
N PRO A 174 -6.45 -7.04 3.79
CA PRO A 174 -7.24 -7.47 4.93
C PRO A 174 -7.25 -6.44 6.08
N ASP A 175 -8.26 -6.51 6.93
CA ASP A 175 -8.24 -5.89 8.26
C ASP A 175 -7.45 -6.77 9.23
N PHE A 176 -6.24 -6.35 9.59
CA PHE A 176 -5.38 -7.11 10.52
C PHE A 176 -5.81 -7.02 11.99
N SER A 177 -6.89 -6.29 12.30
CA SER A 177 -7.54 -6.32 13.61
C SER A 177 -8.53 -7.47 13.80
N LYS A 178 -8.84 -8.18 12.72
CA LYS A 178 -9.78 -9.31 12.70
C LYS A 178 -9.08 -10.57 12.18
N GLU A 179 -9.83 -11.66 12.05
CA GLU A 179 -9.34 -12.87 11.42
C GLU A 179 -8.98 -12.64 9.96
N VAL A 180 -7.79 -13.09 9.57
CA VAL A 180 -7.30 -13.03 8.20
C VAL A 180 -7.17 -14.47 7.71
N PHE A 181 -7.95 -14.84 6.69
CA PHE A 181 -8.01 -16.20 6.15
C PHE A 181 -8.31 -17.29 7.21
N GLY A 182 -9.23 -17.00 8.14
CA GLY A 182 -9.67 -17.93 9.18
C GLY A 182 -8.72 -18.07 10.36
N LYS A 183 -7.71 -17.19 10.49
CA LYS A 183 -6.82 -17.15 11.64
C LYS A 183 -6.66 -15.72 12.15
N ASN A 184 -6.84 -15.53 13.46
CA ASN A 184 -6.53 -14.25 14.09
C ASN A 184 -5.00 -14.07 14.15
N PRO A 185 -4.43 -13.03 13.53
CA PRO A 185 -2.99 -12.75 13.60
C PRO A 185 -2.52 -12.39 15.02
N GLY A 186 -3.43 -11.99 15.92
CA GLY A 186 -3.12 -11.65 17.31
C GLY A 186 -2.38 -10.32 17.47
N TYR A 187 -2.51 -9.42 16.49
CA TYR A 187 -1.86 -8.10 16.51
C TYR A 187 -2.61 -7.09 17.38
N TYR A 188 -3.92 -7.27 17.51
CA TYR A 188 -4.77 -6.47 18.37
C TYR A 188 -5.27 -7.27 19.56
N GLN A 189 -5.29 -6.62 20.72
CA GLN A 189 -5.96 -7.09 21.91
C GLN A 189 -7.33 -6.40 21.99
N MET A 190 -8.39 -7.17 22.17
CA MET A 190 -9.72 -6.64 22.46
C MET A 190 -9.83 -6.43 23.96
N ILE A 191 -10.08 -5.20 24.37
CA ILE A 191 -10.22 -4.81 25.77
C ILE A 191 -11.65 -4.33 25.95
N LYS A 192 -12.42 -5.06 26.75
CA LYS A 192 -13.78 -4.66 27.12
C LYS A 192 -13.69 -3.76 28.34
N GLN A 193 -14.20 -2.54 28.23
CA GLN A 193 -14.31 -1.61 29.34
C GLN A 193 -15.57 -1.88 30.16
N ASP A 194 -15.64 -1.29 31.36
CA ASP A 194 -16.76 -1.43 32.28
C ASP A 194 -18.07 -0.86 31.72
N ASN A 195 -17.99 0.14 30.83
CA ASN A 195 -19.12 0.70 30.09
C ASN A 195 -19.63 -0.22 28.94
N GLY A 196 -19.00 -1.38 28.72
CA GLY A 196 -19.33 -2.33 27.66
C GLY A 196 -18.67 -2.05 26.30
N GLU A 197 -17.93 -0.95 26.17
CA GLU A 197 -17.20 -0.60 24.95
C GLU A 197 -16.00 -1.55 24.73
N VAL A 198 -15.80 -1.96 23.47
CA VAL A 198 -14.64 -2.78 23.08
C VAL A 198 -13.62 -1.91 22.38
N VAL A 199 -12.45 -1.75 23.01
CA VAL A 199 -11.32 -1.04 22.43
C VAL A 199 -10.33 -2.03 21.84
N TYR A 200 -9.85 -1.71 20.64
CA TYR A 200 -8.81 -2.45 19.95
C TYR A 200 -7.45 -1.85 20.26
N PHE A 201 -6.66 -2.55 21.05
CA PHE A 201 -5.31 -2.14 21.42
C PHE A 201 -4.29 -2.81 20.49
N ASP A 202 -3.56 -2.02 19.70
CA ASP A 202 -2.51 -2.53 18.81
C ASP A 202 -1.21 -2.79 19.59
N ARG A 203 -0.81 -4.05 19.66
CA ARG A 203 0.37 -4.51 20.39
C ARG A 203 1.69 -3.97 19.83
N PHE A 204 1.71 -3.60 18.56
CA PHE A 204 2.91 -3.11 17.87
C PHE A 204 3.01 -1.58 17.87
N SER A 205 1.93 -0.87 18.22
CA SER A 205 1.91 0.59 18.27
C SER A 205 2.92 1.13 19.29
N GLY A 206 3.86 1.98 18.83
CA GLY A 206 4.95 2.54 19.63
C GLY A 206 6.23 1.69 19.68
N THR A 207 6.26 0.55 18.99
CA THR A 207 7.51 -0.16 18.65
C THR A 207 8.13 0.48 17.40
N LEU A 208 9.36 0.11 17.05
CA LEU A 208 9.98 0.52 15.78
C LEU A 208 9.21 0.05 14.54
N ALA A 209 8.30 -0.93 14.67
CA ALA A 209 7.46 -1.40 13.56
C ALA A 209 6.31 -0.43 13.24
N GLY A 210 5.99 0.50 14.16
CA GLY A 210 4.85 1.40 14.03
C GLY A 210 3.49 0.70 14.16
N GLY A 211 2.41 1.43 13.90
CA GLY A 211 1.05 0.91 14.00
C GLY A 211 0.72 -0.17 12.98
N THR A 212 -0.07 -1.15 13.39
CA THR A 212 -0.65 -2.17 12.53
C THR A 212 -1.78 -1.53 11.71
N PRO A 213 -1.90 -1.83 10.41
CA PRO A 213 -3.01 -1.31 9.63
C PRO A 213 -4.34 -1.93 10.07
N ARG A 214 -5.28 -1.06 10.43
CA ARG A 214 -6.68 -1.42 10.70
C ARG A 214 -7.56 -1.09 9.49
N GLY A 215 -8.64 -1.84 9.36
CA GLY A 215 -9.64 -1.64 8.32
C GLY A 215 -9.29 -2.38 7.04
N GLU A 216 -10.30 -3.04 6.50
CA GLU A 216 -10.22 -3.70 5.21
C GLU A 216 -10.18 -2.66 4.11
N ASN A 217 -9.36 -2.89 3.09
CA ASN A 217 -9.46 -2.16 1.84
C ASN A 217 -9.73 -3.17 0.74
N GLN A 218 -10.88 -3.02 0.09
CA GLN A 218 -11.26 -3.85 -1.03
C GLN A 218 -11.90 -2.95 -2.07
N SER A 219 -11.24 -2.78 -3.21
CA SER A 219 -11.74 -1.90 -4.26
C SER A 219 -11.43 -2.43 -5.64
N MET A 220 -12.26 -2.03 -6.60
CA MET A 220 -12.14 -2.38 -8.00
C MET A 220 -12.26 -1.14 -8.85
N ASN A 221 -11.28 -0.90 -9.72
CA ASN A 221 -11.22 0.27 -10.56
C ASN A 221 -11.41 -0.15 -12.02
N PHE A 222 -12.26 0.58 -12.72
CA PHE A 222 -12.48 0.42 -14.15
C PHE A 222 -12.03 1.69 -14.84
N SER A 223 -11.26 1.55 -15.90
CA SER A 223 -10.96 2.68 -16.77
C SER A 223 -10.96 2.27 -18.23
N MET A 224 -11.36 3.20 -19.08
CA MET A 224 -11.39 3.03 -20.52
C MET A 224 -10.77 4.25 -21.17
N ASN A 225 -9.72 4.03 -21.94
CA ASN A 225 -9.11 5.07 -22.75
C ASN A 225 -9.44 4.84 -24.22
N ASN A 226 -10.18 5.78 -24.81
CA ASN A 226 -10.58 5.80 -26.20
C ASN A 226 -9.69 6.79 -26.95
N VAL A 227 -9.07 6.38 -28.06
CA VAL A 227 -8.30 7.28 -28.93
C VAL A 227 -8.86 7.20 -30.34
N PHE A 228 -9.26 8.33 -30.89
CA PHE A 228 -9.76 8.46 -32.25
C PHE A 228 -8.72 9.13 -33.14
N GLN A 229 -8.38 8.50 -34.25
CA GLN A 229 -7.40 8.98 -35.21
C GLN A 229 -8.03 9.02 -36.60
N ALA A 230 -7.86 10.13 -37.33
CA ALA A 230 -8.20 10.21 -38.74
C ALA A 230 -7.07 9.65 -39.60
N LYS A 231 -7.44 8.89 -40.62
CA LYS A 231 -6.57 8.52 -41.73
C LYS A 231 -6.85 9.47 -42.89
N ILE A 232 -5.90 10.35 -43.18
CA ILE A 232 -6.01 11.43 -44.17
C ILE A 232 -5.12 11.09 -45.37
N VAL A 233 -5.63 11.26 -46.58
CA VAL A 233 -4.87 11.12 -47.82
C VAL A 233 -4.55 12.50 -48.38
N ASP A 234 -3.27 12.71 -48.65
CA ASP A 234 -2.72 13.96 -49.16
C ASP A 234 -1.82 13.63 -50.36
N GLY A 235 -2.42 13.64 -51.55
CA GLY A 235 -1.82 13.06 -52.76
C GLY A 235 -1.70 11.54 -52.62
N ASP A 236 -0.50 10.99 -52.86
CA ASP A 236 -0.21 9.56 -52.71
C ASP A 236 0.15 9.13 -51.28
N LYS A 237 0.19 10.07 -50.32
CA LYS A 237 0.65 9.80 -48.95
C LYS A 237 -0.52 9.72 -47.97
N GLU A 238 -0.57 8.62 -47.22
CA GLU A 238 -1.46 8.46 -46.06
C GLU A 238 -0.81 9.06 -44.80
N LYS A 239 -1.51 9.99 -44.15
CA LYS A 239 -1.12 10.59 -42.86
C LYS A 239 -2.11 10.18 -41.77
N LYS A 240 -1.60 9.84 -40.60
CA LYS A 240 -2.40 9.57 -39.39
C LYS A 240 -2.42 10.83 -38.52
N GLN A 241 -3.59 11.21 -38.07
CA GLN A 241 -3.77 12.38 -37.23
C GLN A 241 -4.68 12.04 -36.04
N ASP A 242 -4.21 12.30 -34.82
CA ASP A 242 -5.05 12.19 -33.63
C ASP A 242 -6.14 13.26 -33.66
N LEU A 243 -7.39 12.85 -33.46
CA LEU A 243 -8.54 13.75 -33.38
C LEU A 243 -8.77 14.14 -31.92
N PHE A 244 -9.10 13.14 -31.11
CA PHE A 244 -9.30 13.31 -29.67
C PHE A 244 -9.09 11.99 -28.93
N SER A 245 -8.85 12.12 -27.64
CA SER A 245 -8.84 11.02 -26.69
C SER A 245 -9.93 11.25 -25.65
N TRP A 246 -10.63 10.19 -25.28
CA TRP A 246 -11.67 10.21 -24.26
C TRP A 246 -11.37 9.15 -23.21
N ARG A 247 -11.11 9.60 -21.98
CA ARG A 247 -10.84 8.75 -20.83
C ARG A 247 -12.07 8.72 -19.95
N MET A 248 -12.45 7.52 -19.54
CA MET A 248 -13.49 7.31 -18.53
C MET A 248 -12.89 6.47 -17.41
N SER A 249 -13.24 6.77 -16.17
CA SER A 249 -12.92 5.91 -15.04
C SER A 249 -14.03 5.95 -13.98
N THR A 250 -14.22 4.82 -13.33
CA THR A 250 -15.05 4.67 -12.14
C THR A 250 -14.40 3.60 -11.26
N GLY A 251 -14.88 3.44 -10.05
CA GLY A 251 -14.45 2.37 -9.18
C GLY A 251 -15.54 1.99 -8.19
N ARG A 252 -15.38 0.83 -7.58
CA ARG A 252 -16.23 0.33 -6.51
C ARG A 252 -15.40 0.06 -5.27
N ASN A 253 -15.80 0.62 -4.13
CA ASN A 253 -15.33 0.24 -2.81
C ASN A 253 -16.29 -0.81 -2.22
N PHE A 254 -15.81 -2.03 -1.99
CA PHE A 254 -16.62 -3.12 -1.46
C PHE A 254 -16.77 -3.06 0.07
N VAL A 255 -15.94 -2.27 0.75
CA VAL A 255 -15.94 -2.14 2.22
C VAL A 255 -16.88 -1.04 2.69
N ALA A 256 -17.28 -0.11 1.82
CA ALA A 256 -18.18 0.97 2.18
C ALA A 256 -19.61 0.48 2.42
N ASP A 257 -20.26 0.99 3.48
CA ASP A 257 -21.64 0.68 3.81
C ASP A 257 -22.62 1.29 2.79
N GLU A 258 -22.31 2.48 2.28
CA GLU A 258 -23.10 3.21 1.29
C GLU A 258 -22.22 3.78 0.16
N PHE A 259 -22.86 4.16 -0.96
CA PHE A 259 -22.19 4.77 -2.13
C PHE A 259 -20.93 4.00 -2.58
N GLN A 260 -21.08 2.68 -2.69
CA GLN A 260 -19.97 1.80 -3.06
C GLN A 260 -19.35 2.15 -4.41
N TRP A 261 -20.11 2.72 -5.35
CA TRP A 261 -19.59 3.16 -6.64
C TRP A 261 -19.19 4.64 -6.61
N ASN A 262 -17.99 4.91 -7.11
CA ASN A 262 -17.51 6.27 -7.34
C ASN A 262 -18.17 6.85 -8.59
N ASN A 263 -18.31 8.18 -8.60
CA ASN A 263 -18.71 8.94 -9.77
C ASN A 263 -17.87 8.58 -11.01
N ILE A 264 -18.50 8.69 -12.18
CA ILE A 264 -17.83 8.42 -13.46
C ILE A 264 -17.07 9.67 -13.85
N ASN A 265 -15.75 9.60 -13.72
CA ASN A 265 -14.88 10.66 -14.19
C ASN A 265 -14.66 10.48 -15.69
N SER A 266 -14.91 11.53 -16.46
CA SER A 266 -14.77 11.54 -17.90
C SER A 266 -13.94 12.73 -18.32
N SER A 267 -12.85 12.51 -19.09
CA SER A 267 -12.07 13.59 -19.68
C SER A 267 -11.88 13.42 -21.18
N ILE A 268 -12.19 14.46 -21.94
CA ILE A 268 -12.01 14.52 -23.39
C ILE A 268 -10.91 15.53 -23.68
N ARG A 269 -9.85 15.06 -24.35
CA ARG A 269 -8.77 15.90 -24.86
C ARG A 269 -8.71 15.86 -26.37
N ALA A 270 -8.86 17.00 -27.03
CA ALA A 270 -8.74 17.13 -28.47
C ALA A 270 -7.52 17.99 -28.83
N ASN A 271 -6.71 17.52 -29.80
CA ASN A 271 -5.53 18.23 -30.29
C ASN A 271 -5.71 18.54 -31.77
N MET A 272 -6.36 19.67 -32.08
CA MET A 272 -6.65 20.04 -33.47
C MET A 272 -5.43 20.72 -34.09
N ASN A 273 -4.76 20.02 -35.02
CA ASN A 273 -3.62 20.49 -35.81
C ASN A 273 -2.47 21.12 -35.00
N ARG A 274 -2.25 20.71 -33.74
CA ARG A 274 -1.25 21.30 -32.81
C ARG A 274 -1.43 22.82 -32.55
N LYS A 275 -2.55 23.40 -32.98
CA LYS A 275 -2.86 24.82 -32.80
C LYS A 275 -3.86 25.05 -31.66
N LEU A 276 -4.66 24.03 -31.34
CA LEU A 276 -5.66 24.09 -30.29
C LEU A 276 -5.67 22.78 -29.51
N ASN A 277 -5.47 22.90 -28.19
CA ASN A 277 -5.64 21.82 -27.24
C ASN A 277 -6.86 22.14 -26.38
N LEU A 278 -7.90 21.33 -26.47
CA LEU A 278 -9.08 21.43 -25.62
C LEU A 278 -9.08 20.28 -24.64
N ASP A 279 -9.34 20.56 -23.36
CA ASP A 279 -9.48 19.56 -22.29
C ASP A 279 -10.80 19.84 -21.56
N PHE A 280 -11.71 18.87 -21.61
CA PHE A 280 -12.99 18.91 -20.91
C PHE A 280 -13.00 17.80 -19.89
N SER A 281 -13.28 18.11 -18.63
CA SER A 281 -13.39 17.14 -17.54
C SER A 281 -14.78 17.21 -16.92
N MET A 282 -15.36 16.03 -16.64
CA MET A 282 -16.68 15.84 -16.07
C MET A 282 -16.58 14.78 -14.96
N THR A 283 -17.39 14.93 -13.92
CA THR A 283 -17.48 14.02 -12.76
C THR A 283 -18.91 13.69 -12.45
#